data_AF-A0A835Z320-F1
#
_entry.id   AF-A0A835Z320-F1
#
_cell.length_a   1.000
_cell.length_b   1.000
_cell.length_c   1.000
_cell.angle_alpha   90.00
_cell.angle_beta   90.00
_cell.angle_gamma   90.00
#
_symmetry.space_group_name_H-M   'P 1'
#
loop_
_entity.id
_entity.type
_entity.pdbx_description
1 polymer ?
#
loop_
_entity_poly.entity_id
_entity_poly.type
_entity_poly.pdbx_seq_one_letter_code
_entity_poly.pdbx_strand_id
1 'polypeptide(L)'
;MDEDVCSICKSEDKITQDKLLVNNLCGHKFCGSCCDREFSRKKVFQCPKCKKDVKRTGLTQKTLDELAVQKELTHRRRILKIFNKTEEDFETLLEYNNYLAEVEDLIYDLTNGVDVEACLAKIRAYEDAHREEIIQNQARDMDTQRVVEQTIAAHAQQEETRKHDKQAEAQRLRLKRRKMHAEAVEVALGEREAVTSTLMDVLVLGDGGGADGGGGAAPAGALLPGQRMLIQINAPLPQPILHSATKRLYENMPPRARAAARRDAGGAPSRADGMRRNWFEACGSLFDGGGAPVAQ
;
A
#
# COMPACT_ATOMS: atom_id res chain seq x y z
N MET A 1 8.49 0.29 31.40
CA MET A 1 7.69 1.28 30.64
C MET A 1 8.60 2.48 30.31
N ASP A 2 9.77 2.24 29.70
CA ASP A 2 10.87 3.22 29.68
C ASP A 2 11.39 3.47 28.25
N GLU A 3 10.55 3.20 27.23
CA GLU A 3 10.98 3.22 25.82
C GLU A 3 10.88 4.60 25.17
N ASP A 4 10.13 5.55 25.73
CA ASP A 4 9.83 6.86 25.10
C ASP A 4 10.71 8.00 25.60
N VAL A 5 11.95 7.66 25.94
CA VAL A 5 12.92 8.59 26.50
C VAL A 5 13.93 9.03 25.43
N CYS A 6 14.20 10.33 25.36
CA CYS A 6 15.26 10.84 24.49
C CYS A 6 16.63 10.31 24.93
N SER A 7 17.37 9.67 24.00
CA SER A 7 18.67 9.05 24.30
C SER A 7 19.81 10.04 24.65
N ILE A 8 19.61 11.35 24.45
CA ILE A 8 20.60 12.40 24.79
C ILE A 8 20.27 13.07 26.13
N CYS A 9 19.03 13.55 26.31
CA CYS A 9 18.64 14.31 27.50
C CYS A 9 17.94 13.48 28.58
N LYS A 10 17.60 12.22 28.28
CA LYS A 10 16.86 11.31 29.17
C LYS A 10 15.54 11.88 29.70
N SER A 11 14.97 12.87 29.02
CA SER A 11 13.72 13.52 29.42
C SER A 11 12.58 13.02 28.54
N GLU A 12 11.44 12.72 29.18
CA GLU A 12 10.17 12.36 28.55
C GLU A 12 9.41 13.62 28.11
N ASP A 13 9.42 14.67 28.95
CA ASP A 13 8.68 15.93 28.75
C ASP A 13 8.99 16.71 27.47
N LYS A 14 10.15 16.44 26.85
CA LYS A 14 10.62 17.16 25.64
C LYS A 14 10.34 16.40 24.35
N ILE A 15 9.75 15.22 24.44
CA ILE A 15 9.21 14.48 23.30
C ILE A 15 7.72 14.83 23.22
N THR A 16 7.42 15.89 22.48
CA THR A 16 6.05 16.11 22.03
C THR A 16 5.76 15.09 20.93
N GLN A 17 4.53 14.57 20.90
CA GLN A 17 4.05 13.50 20.01
C GLN A 17 4.38 13.75 18.52
N ASP A 18 4.58 15.01 18.13
CA ASP A 18 4.83 15.46 16.74
C ASP A 18 6.31 15.67 16.36
N LYS A 19 7.27 15.58 17.30
CA LYS A 19 8.68 15.97 17.05
C LYS A 19 9.71 14.92 17.48
N LEU A 20 9.32 13.66 17.49
CA LEU A 20 10.23 12.57 17.76
C LEU A 20 11.03 12.21 16.50
N LEU A 21 12.35 12.29 16.59
CA LEU A 21 13.26 11.91 15.53
C LEU A 21 13.84 10.54 15.83
N VAL A 22 13.70 9.61 14.88
CA VAL A 22 14.20 8.23 15.01
C VAL A 22 15.25 7.98 13.94
N ASN A 23 16.43 7.50 14.35
CA ASN A 23 17.46 7.13 13.38
C ASN A 23 17.17 5.75 12.79
N ASN A 24 17.07 5.67 11.47
CA ASN A 24 16.74 4.42 10.77
C ASN A 24 17.79 3.31 10.95
N LEU A 25 19.04 3.65 11.28
CA LEU A 25 20.13 2.67 11.46
C LEU A 25 20.23 2.08 12.87
N CYS A 26 19.78 2.82 13.88
CA CYS A 26 19.88 2.38 15.28
C CYS A 26 18.54 2.28 16.01
N GLY A 27 17.45 2.77 15.44
CA GLY A 27 16.12 2.76 16.06
C GLY A 27 16.00 3.63 17.30
N HIS A 28 17.06 4.34 17.70
CA HIS A 28 17.02 5.19 18.88
C HIS A 28 16.29 6.50 18.62
N LYS A 29 15.54 6.91 19.64
CA LYS A 29 14.69 8.10 19.68
C LYS A 29 15.47 9.31 20.18
N PHE A 30 15.22 10.46 19.57
CA PHE A 30 15.83 11.74 19.92
C PHE A 30 14.80 12.86 19.92
N CYS A 31 14.96 13.80 20.86
CA CYS A 31 14.18 15.03 20.88
C CYS A 31 14.70 16.03 19.83
N GLY A 32 13.81 16.79 19.18
CA GLY A 32 14.19 17.79 18.16
C GLY A 32 15.30 18.74 18.63
N SER A 33 15.15 19.32 19.83
CA SER A 33 16.17 20.23 20.40
C SER A 33 17.52 19.57 20.67
N CYS A 34 17.51 18.27 20.97
CA CYS A 34 18.72 17.49 21.25
C CYS A 34 19.49 17.24 19.95
N CYS A 35 18.77 16.79 18.91
CA CYS A 35 19.33 16.60 17.58
C CYS A 35 19.87 17.91 17.01
N ASP A 36 19.13 19.01 17.09
CA ASP A 36 19.57 20.29 16.52
C ASP A 36 20.79 20.87 17.25
N ARG A 37 20.92 20.65 18.56
CA ARG A 37 22.11 21.04 19.33
C ARG A 37 23.34 20.23 18.93
N GLU A 38 23.22 18.91 18.75
CA GLU A 38 24.33 18.08 18.32
C GLU A 38 24.74 18.39 16.87
N PHE A 39 23.77 18.59 15.97
CA PHE A 39 24.07 18.94 14.58
C PHE A 39 24.65 20.35 14.41
N SER A 40 24.37 21.27 15.35
CA SER A 40 25.03 22.58 15.39
C SER A 40 26.52 22.46 15.74
N ARG A 41 26.92 21.42 16.49
CA ARG A 41 28.33 21.19 16.86
C ARG A 41 29.07 20.36 15.83
N LYS A 42 28.43 19.31 15.31
CA LYS A 42 29.04 18.34 14.40
C LYS A 42 28.07 17.98 13.28
N LYS A 43 28.58 17.90 12.05
CA LYS A 43 27.78 17.47 10.88
C LYS A 43 27.28 16.02 11.00
N VAL A 44 28.02 15.19 11.74
CA VAL A 44 27.68 13.80 12.07
C VAL A 44 27.96 13.59 13.55
N PHE A 45 27.01 13.01 14.29
CA PHE A 45 27.19 12.68 15.70
C PHE A 45 27.00 11.19 15.95
N GLN A 46 27.67 10.63 16.94
CA GLN A 46 27.53 9.22 17.32
C GLN A 46 26.41 9.07 18.34
N CYS A 47 25.55 8.07 18.12
CA CYS A 47 24.46 7.77 19.05
C CYS A 47 25.02 7.41 20.44
N PRO A 48 24.54 8.02 21.54
CA PRO A 48 25.04 7.73 22.89
C PRO A 48 24.83 6.28 23.34
N LYS A 49 23.80 5.60 22.83
CA LYS A 49 23.47 4.21 23.19
C LYS A 49 24.28 3.17 22.41
N CYS A 50 24.39 3.32 21.10
CA CYS A 50 25.00 2.29 20.23
C CYS A 50 26.22 2.76 19.43
N LYS A 51 26.70 3.99 19.63
CA LYS A 51 27.87 4.61 18.97
C LYS A 51 27.84 4.65 17.44
N LYS A 52 26.73 4.24 16.80
CA LYS A 52 26.52 4.36 15.36
C LYS A 52 26.39 5.82 14.95
N ASP A 53 26.94 6.15 13.80
CA ASP A 53 26.87 7.49 13.23
C ASP A 53 25.43 7.87 12.84
N VAL A 54 25.01 9.05 13.25
CA VAL A 54 23.71 9.64 12.98
C VAL A 54 23.89 10.85 12.06
N LYS A 55 23.24 10.80 10.90
CA LYS A 55 23.21 11.88 9.89
C LYS A 55 21.82 12.49 9.85
N ARG A 56 21.71 13.79 9.51
CA ARG A 56 20.41 14.48 9.41
C ARG A 56 19.46 13.80 8.40
N THR A 57 19.98 13.26 7.30
CA THR A 57 19.19 12.52 6.30
C THR A 57 18.72 11.14 6.78
N GLY A 58 19.35 10.57 7.81
CA GLY A 58 18.99 9.26 8.36
C GLY A 58 17.97 9.31 9.49
N LEU A 59 17.52 10.51 9.87
CA LEU A 59 16.52 10.73 10.90
C LEU A 59 15.15 10.90 10.25
N THR A 60 14.20 10.07 10.64
CA THR A 60 12.80 10.16 10.23
C THR A 60 12.00 10.71 11.39
N GLN A 61 11.10 11.66 11.12
CA GLN A 61 10.10 12.08 12.09
C GLN A 61 9.03 11.00 12.17
N LYS A 62 8.74 10.52 13.38
CA LYS A 62 7.69 9.54 13.63
C LYS A 62 6.89 9.95 14.85
N THR A 63 5.61 9.60 14.91
CA THR A 63 4.83 9.77 16.14
C THR A 63 5.09 8.60 17.11
N LEU A 64 4.71 8.77 18.37
CA LEU A 64 4.78 7.67 19.35
C LEU A 64 3.85 6.51 18.96
N ASP A 65 2.65 6.86 18.48
CA ASP A 65 1.66 5.88 18.04
C ASP A 65 2.17 5.08 16.83
N GLU A 66 2.84 5.73 15.88
CA GLU A 66 3.47 5.04 14.75
C GLU A 66 4.55 4.04 15.19
N LEU A 67 5.30 4.35 16.25
CA LEU A 67 6.30 3.44 16.79
C LEU A 67 5.67 2.26 17.53
N ALA A 68 4.60 2.51 18.29
CA ALA A 68 3.85 1.46 18.97
C ALA A 68 3.24 0.48 17.96
N VAL A 69 2.55 1.01 16.93
CA VAL A 69 2.00 0.21 15.84
C VAL A 69 3.10 -0.52 15.08
N GLN A 70 4.25 0.11 14.82
CA GLN A 70 5.36 -0.56 14.14
C GLN A 70 5.92 -1.73 14.98
N LYS A 71 5.99 -1.59 16.31
CA LYS A 71 6.40 -2.67 17.23
C LYS A 71 5.43 -3.84 17.14
N GLU A 72 4.13 -3.57 17.28
CA GLU A 72 3.07 -4.59 17.16
C GLU A 72 3.11 -5.28 15.79
N LEU A 73 3.14 -4.52 14.70
CA LEU A 73 3.21 -5.06 13.33
C LEU A 73 4.46 -5.91 13.08
N THR A 74 5.55 -5.66 13.81
CA THR A 74 6.76 -6.49 13.72
C THR A 74 6.55 -7.84 14.38
N HIS A 75 5.96 -7.86 15.58
CA HIS A 75 5.60 -9.12 16.27
C HIS A 75 4.50 -9.88 15.53
N ARG A 76 3.41 -9.20 15.13
CA ARG A 76 2.29 -9.77 14.38
C ARG A 76 2.74 -10.45 13.09
N ARG A 77 3.55 -9.78 12.26
CA ARG A 77 4.10 -10.38 11.03
C ARG A 77 5.01 -11.58 11.29
N ARG A 78 5.67 -11.65 12.44
CA ARG A 78 6.52 -12.79 12.81
C ARG A 78 5.66 -13.98 13.25
N ILE A 79 4.67 -13.74 14.09
CA ILE A 79 3.82 -14.79 14.65
C ILE A 79 2.91 -15.37 13.56
N LEU A 80 2.29 -14.54 12.72
CA LEU A 80 1.44 -15.00 11.62
C LEU A 80 2.18 -15.83 10.55
N LYS A 81 3.51 -15.76 10.48
CA LYS A 81 4.30 -16.67 9.62
C LYS A 81 4.37 -18.09 10.15
N ILE A 82 4.30 -18.25 11.48
CA ILE A 82 4.34 -19.53 12.18
C ILE A 82 2.91 -20.04 12.39
N PHE A 83 2.00 -19.14 12.78
CA PHE A 83 0.60 -19.42 13.02
C PHE A 83 -0.23 -19.12 11.77
N ASN A 84 -0.07 -19.96 10.74
CA ASN A 84 -0.68 -19.80 9.42
C ASN A 84 -1.78 -20.83 9.11
N LYS A 85 -2.51 -21.29 10.12
CA LYS A 85 -3.72 -22.10 9.91
C LYS A 85 -4.90 -21.22 9.46
N THR A 86 -5.70 -21.75 8.55
CA THR A 86 -6.88 -21.10 7.97
C THR A 86 -8.16 -21.73 8.49
N GLU A 87 -9.32 -21.10 8.27
CA GLU A 87 -10.63 -21.63 8.70
C GLU A 87 -10.89 -23.06 8.16
N GLU A 88 -10.36 -23.39 6.98
CA GLU A 88 -10.49 -24.71 6.35
C GLU A 88 -9.76 -25.83 7.10
N ASP A 89 -8.79 -25.48 7.95
CA ASP A 89 -8.00 -26.45 8.72
C ASP A 89 -8.70 -26.87 10.04
N PHE A 90 -9.88 -26.31 10.35
CA PHE A 90 -10.64 -26.57 11.57
C PHE A 90 -12.01 -27.19 11.28
N GLU A 91 -12.50 -28.02 12.19
CA GLU A 91 -13.83 -28.66 12.06
C GLU A 91 -14.95 -27.68 12.42
N THR A 92 -14.69 -26.79 13.38
CA THR A 92 -15.68 -25.84 13.88
C THR A 92 -15.18 -24.40 13.87
N LEU A 93 -16.11 -23.46 13.64
CA LEU A 93 -15.82 -22.03 13.72
C LEU A 93 -15.39 -21.59 15.14
N LEU A 94 -15.84 -22.29 16.19
CA LEU A 94 -15.47 -21.99 17.57
C LEU A 94 -13.98 -22.26 17.81
N GLU A 95 -13.47 -23.40 17.34
CA GLU A 95 -12.05 -23.74 17.45
C GLU A 95 -11.17 -22.76 16.68
N TYR A 96 -11.59 -22.36 15.49
CA TYR A 96 -10.88 -21.35 14.71
C TYR A 96 -10.82 -20.01 15.45
N ASN A 97 -11.92 -19.55 16.05
CA ASN A 97 -11.95 -18.32 16.83
C ASN A 97 -11.09 -18.41 18.11
N ASN A 98 -11.09 -19.56 18.79
CA ASN A 98 -10.24 -19.79 19.95
C ASN A 98 -8.76 -19.74 19.56
N TYR A 99 -8.40 -20.37 18.43
CA TYR A 99 -7.05 -20.29 17.86
C TYR A 99 -6.64 -18.85 17.53
N LEU A 100 -7.52 -18.06 16.91
CA LEU A 100 -7.25 -16.64 16.65
C LEU A 100 -7.05 -15.85 17.95
N ALA A 101 -7.86 -16.12 18.99
CA ALA A 101 -7.71 -15.48 20.29
C ALA A 101 -6.35 -15.82 20.92
N GLU A 102 -5.94 -17.10 20.92
CA GLU A 102 -4.62 -17.52 21.41
C GLU A 102 -3.47 -16.82 20.67
N VAL A 103 -3.59 -16.64 19.34
CA VAL A 103 -2.60 -15.92 18.54
C VAL A 103 -2.54 -14.44 18.92
N GLU A 104 -3.67 -13.78 19.14
CA GLU A 104 -3.70 -12.38 19.58
C GLU A 104 -3.15 -12.20 21.00
N ASP A 105 -3.43 -13.13 21.92
CA ASP A 105 -2.86 -13.11 23.28
C ASP A 105 -1.32 -13.20 23.22
N LEU A 106 -0.77 -14.08 22.38
CA LEU A 106 0.68 -14.17 22.15
C LEU A 106 1.26 -12.88 21.56
N ILE A 107 0.56 -12.21 20.63
CA ILE A 107 0.99 -10.93 20.05
C ILE A 107 0.98 -9.84 21.14
N TYR A 108 -0.07 -9.80 21.95
CA TYR A 108 -0.26 -8.82 23.01
C TYR A 108 0.83 -8.95 24.08
N ASP A 109 1.07 -10.17 24.57
CA ASP A 109 2.09 -10.46 25.58
C ASP A 109 3.49 -10.07 25.09
N LEU A 110 3.83 -10.40 23.83
CA LEU A 110 5.11 -10.02 23.23
C LEU A 110 5.26 -8.51 22.98
N THR A 111 4.18 -7.82 22.65
CA THR A 111 4.22 -6.37 22.38
C THR A 111 4.39 -5.58 23.68
N ASN A 112 3.70 -6.01 24.74
CA ASN A 112 3.76 -5.38 26.06
C ASN A 112 4.92 -5.86 26.94
N GLY A 113 5.57 -6.96 26.56
CA GLY A 113 6.70 -7.53 27.29
C GLY A 113 6.28 -8.30 28.54
N VAL A 114 5.07 -8.84 28.56
CA VAL A 114 4.57 -9.72 29.63
C VAL A 114 5.00 -11.15 29.29
N ASP A 115 5.64 -11.84 30.23
CA ASP A 115 6.01 -13.26 30.13
C ASP A 115 6.63 -13.68 28.79
N VAL A 116 7.55 -12.84 28.27
CA VAL A 116 8.19 -13.02 26.96
C VAL A 116 8.85 -14.39 26.82
N GLU A 117 9.49 -14.89 27.88
CA GLU A 117 10.16 -16.21 27.86
C GLU A 117 9.17 -17.36 27.69
N ALA A 118 8.03 -17.30 28.38
CA ALA A 118 6.98 -18.31 28.27
C ALA A 118 6.33 -18.28 26.88
N CYS A 119 6.06 -17.08 26.35
CA CYS A 119 5.53 -16.91 24.99
C CYS A 119 6.49 -17.47 23.94
N LEU A 120 7.79 -17.17 24.05
CA LEU A 120 8.80 -17.70 23.13
C LEU A 120 8.94 -19.22 23.22
N ALA A 121 8.82 -19.80 24.42
CA ALA A 121 8.82 -21.25 24.59
C ALA A 121 7.60 -21.90 23.92
N LYS A 122 6.41 -21.33 24.09
CA LYS A 122 5.18 -21.78 23.41
C LYS A 122 5.32 -21.71 21.89
N ILE A 123 5.85 -20.61 21.35
CA ILE A 123 6.06 -20.43 19.91
C ILE A 123 7.03 -21.49 19.36
N ARG A 124 8.14 -21.75 20.05
CA ARG A 124 9.11 -22.78 19.62
C ARG A 124 8.52 -24.17 19.63
N ALA A 125 7.81 -24.54 20.70
CA ALA A 125 7.15 -25.83 20.79
C ALA A 125 6.12 -26.02 19.67
N TYR A 126 5.36 -24.97 19.34
CA TYR A 126 4.40 -24.99 18.24
C TYR A 126 5.10 -25.12 16.88
N GLU A 127 6.18 -24.36 16.65
CA GLU A 127 6.98 -24.40 15.41
C GLU A 127 7.59 -25.79 15.17
N ASP A 128 8.13 -26.42 16.21
CA ASP A 128 8.72 -27.76 16.12
C ASP A 128 7.66 -28.84 15.86
N ALA A 129 6.47 -28.72 16.48
CA ALA A 129 5.38 -29.67 16.30
C ALA A 129 4.70 -29.56 14.93
N HIS A 130 4.57 -28.35 14.37
CA HIS A 130 3.80 -28.09 13.15
C HIS A 130 4.65 -27.66 11.96
N ARG A 131 5.97 -27.93 12.00
CA ARG A 131 6.93 -27.46 10.99
C ARG A 131 6.51 -27.77 9.56
N GLU A 132 6.06 -29.00 9.31
CA GLU A 132 5.67 -29.45 7.97
C GLU A 132 4.39 -28.76 7.49
N GLU A 133 3.38 -28.65 8.36
CA GLU A 133 2.12 -27.95 8.08
C GLU A 133 2.37 -26.48 7.75
N ILE A 134 3.24 -25.82 8.52
CA ILE A 134 3.61 -24.42 8.30
C ILE A 134 4.19 -24.23 6.91
N ILE A 135 5.12 -25.09 6.49
CA ILE A 135 5.77 -25.02 5.17
C ILE A 135 4.74 -25.23 4.05
N GLN A 136 3.84 -26.20 4.20
CA GLN A 136 2.79 -26.47 3.21
C GLN A 136 1.82 -25.29 3.07
N ASN A 137 1.39 -24.71 4.20
CA ASN A 137 0.51 -23.54 4.20
C ASN A 137 1.21 -22.31 3.60
N GLN A 138 2.49 -22.09 3.92
CA GLN A 138 3.28 -21.02 3.28
C GLN A 138 3.39 -21.19 1.76
N ALA A 139 3.58 -22.43 1.27
CA ALA A 139 3.61 -22.69 -0.17
C ALA A 139 2.25 -22.39 -0.82
N ARG A 140 1.14 -22.79 -0.18
CA ARG A 140 -0.23 -22.48 -0.62
C ARG A 140 -0.47 -20.97 -0.69
N ASP A 141 -0.05 -20.23 0.34
CA ASP A 141 -0.15 -18.77 0.39
C ASP A 141 0.66 -18.10 -0.72
N MET A 142 1.86 -18.60 -1.01
CA MET A 142 2.69 -18.08 -2.09
C MET A 142 2.05 -18.31 -3.46
N ASP A 143 1.44 -19.48 -3.69
CA ASP A 143 0.76 -19.77 -4.95
C ASP A 143 -0.51 -18.93 -5.13
N THR A 144 -1.31 -18.76 -4.07
CA THR A 144 -2.49 -17.88 -4.11
C THR A 144 -2.08 -16.43 -4.39
N GLN A 145 -1.04 -15.92 -3.73
CA GLN A 145 -0.48 -14.59 -4.00
C GLN A 145 -0.03 -14.45 -5.45
N ARG A 146 0.66 -15.46 -6.00
CA ARG A 146 1.09 -15.47 -7.40
C ARG A 146 -0.09 -15.41 -8.37
N VAL A 147 -1.16 -16.14 -8.12
CA VAL A 147 -2.38 -16.11 -8.95
C VAL A 147 -3.06 -14.74 -8.90
N VAL A 148 -3.14 -14.14 -7.71
CA VAL A 148 -3.68 -12.78 -7.53
C VAL A 148 -2.86 -11.76 -8.30
N GLU A 149 -1.53 -11.79 -8.17
CA GLU A 149 -0.62 -10.89 -8.91
C GLU A 149 -0.76 -11.04 -10.43
N GLN A 150 -0.84 -12.28 -10.93
CA GLN A 150 -1.06 -12.54 -12.36
C GLN A 150 -2.40 -11.97 -12.85
N THR A 151 -3.45 -12.09 -12.05
CA THR A 151 -4.78 -11.56 -12.37
C THR A 151 -4.76 -10.03 -12.44
N ILE A 152 -4.11 -9.38 -11.46
CA ILE A 152 -3.95 -7.92 -11.44
C ILE A 152 -3.13 -7.45 -12.66
N ALA A 153 -2.04 -8.16 -12.99
CA ALA A 153 -1.21 -7.83 -14.14
C ALA A 153 -1.96 -7.99 -15.46
N ALA A 154 -2.75 -9.06 -15.63
CA ALA A 154 -3.57 -9.28 -16.80
C ALA A 154 -4.64 -8.18 -16.97
N HIS A 155 -5.29 -7.78 -15.87
CA HIS A 155 -6.25 -6.68 -15.88
C HIS A 155 -5.58 -5.35 -16.27
N ALA A 156 -4.41 -5.04 -15.68
CA ALA A 156 -3.65 -3.84 -16.01
C ALA A 156 -3.22 -3.82 -17.49
N GLN A 157 -2.76 -4.95 -18.04
CA GLN A 157 -2.42 -5.05 -19.46
C GLN A 157 -3.64 -4.81 -20.36
N GLN A 158 -4.80 -5.38 -20.00
CA GLN A 158 -6.03 -5.17 -20.75
C GLN A 158 -6.49 -3.70 -20.71
N GLU A 159 -6.30 -3.00 -19.60
CA GLU A 159 -6.58 -1.56 -19.52
C GLU A 159 -5.64 -0.73 -20.39
N GLU A 160 -4.34 -1.05 -20.40
CA GLU A 160 -3.36 -0.35 -21.22
C GLU A 160 -3.60 -0.58 -22.72
N THR A 161 -3.94 -1.80 -23.16
CA THR A 161 -4.31 -2.06 -24.55
C THR A 161 -5.56 -1.29 -24.94
N ARG A 162 -6.60 -1.30 -24.09
CA ARG A 162 -7.81 -0.49 -24.32
C ARG A 162 -7.52 1.01 -24.42
N LYS A 163 -6.59 1.55 -23.61
CA LYS A 163 -6.17 2.96 -23.71
C LYS A 163 -5.43 3.22 -25.01
N HIS A 164 -4.50 2.34 -25.38
CA HIS A 164 -3.73 2.46 -26.62
C HIS A 164 -4.65 2.41 -27.85
N ASP A 165 -5.59 1.46 -27.90
CA ASP A 165 -6.53 1.32 -29.01
C ASP A 165 -7.43 2.56 -29.15
N LYS A 166 -7.94 3.09 -28.04
CA LYS A 166 -8.68 4.36 -28.02
C LYS A 166 -7.85 5.53 -28.53
N GLN A 167 -6.57 5.61 -28.15
CA GLN A 167 -5.67 6.67 -28.62
C GLN A 167 -5.38 6.52 -30.12
N ALA A 168 -5.11 5.30 -30.59
CA ALA A 168 -4.87 5.00 -32.00
C ALA A 168 -6.11 5.32 -32.86
N GLU A 169 -7.29 4.95 -32.39
CA GLU A 169 -8.56 5.27 -33.06
C GLU A 169 -8.80 6.78 -33.11
N ALA A 170 -8.61 7.50 -32.00
CA ALA A 170 -8.73 8.96 -31.96
C ALA A 170 -7.73 9.66 -32.89
N GLN A 171 -6.48 9.18 -32.97
CA GLN A 171 -5.49 9.68 -33.92
C GLN A 171 -5.90 9.41 -35.37
N ARG A 172 -6.42 8.21 -35.65
CA ARG A 172 -6.91 7.84 -36.99
C ARG A 172 -8.07 8.75 -37.40
N LEU A 173 -9.01 8.99 -36.49
CA LEU A 173 -10.14 9.90 -36.72
C LEU A 173 -9.67 11.35 -36.94
N ARG A 174 -8.68 11.82 -36.18
CA ARG A 174 -8.08 13.16 -36.34
C ARG A 174 -7.40 13.33 -37.71
N LEU A 175 -6.64 12.34 -38.16
CA LEU A 175 -6.01 12.35 -39.48
C LEU A 175 -7.05 12.37 -40.60
N LYS A 176 -8.10 11.53 -40.50
CA LYS A 176 -9.22 11.55 -41.44
C LYS A 176 -9.89 12.93 -41.50
N ARG A 177 -10.23 13.53 -40.34
CA ARG A 177 -10.79 14.89 -40.26
C ARG A 177 -9.88 15.94 -40.90
N ARG A 178 -8.56 15.85 -40.70
CA ARG A 178 -7.59 16.79 -41.30
C ARG A 178 -7.53 16.64 -42.82
N LYS A 179 -7.52 15.41 -43.35
CA LYS A 179 -7.57 15.16 -44.79
C LYS A 179 -8.84 15.72 -45.41
N MET A 180 -9.99 15.41 -44.81
CA MET A 180 -11.29 15.93 -45.26
C MET A 180 -11.33 17.46 -45.27
N HIS A 181 -10.80 18.11 -44.22
CA HIS A 181 -10.74 19.57 -44.18
C HIS A 181 -9.85 20.15 -45.28
N ALA A 182 -8.68 19.54 -45.53
CA ALA A 182 -7.78 19.97 -46.60
C ALA A 182 -8.43 19.83 -47.98
N GLU A 183 -9.06 18.68 -48.26
CA GLU A 183 -9.79 18.46 -49.52
C GLU A 183 -10.95 19.47 -49.70
N ALA A 184 -11.67 19.80 -48.63
CA ALA A 184 -12.72 20.82 -48.68
C ALA A 184 -12.18 22.22 -48.98
N VAL A 185 -10.98 22.56 -48.47
CA VAL A 185 -10.31 23.84 -48.78
C VAL A 185 -9.87 23.88 -50.24
N GLU A 186 -9.29 22.81 -50.78
CA GLU A 186 -8.89 22.72 -52.21
C GLU A 186 -10.08 22.90 -53.16
N VAL A 187 -11.24 22.32 -52.82
CA VAL A 187 -12.49 22.51 -53.59
C VAL A 187 -12.97 23.96 -53.53
N ALA A 188 -12.91 24.60 -52.35
CA ALA A 188 -13.31 26.00 -52.21
C ALA A 188 -12.42 26.97 -53.01
N LEU A 189 -11.15 26.61 -53.23
CA LEU A 189 -10.19 27.35 -54.06
C LEU A 189 -10.31 27.03 -55.56
N GLY A 190 -11.17 26.09 -55.95
CA GLY A 190 -11.38 25.68 -57.35
C GLY A 190 -10.29 24.79 -57.92
N GLU A 191 -9.36 24.30 -57.09
CA GLU A 191 -8.29 23.38 -57.49
C GLU A 191 -8.81 21.93 -57.66
N ARG A 192 -10.02 21.63 -57.17
CA ARG A 192 -10.75 20.37 -57.33
C ARG A 192 -12.24 20.58 -57.51
N GLU A 193 -12.90 19.69 -58.26
CA GLU A 193 -14.35 19.75 -58.52
C GLU A 193 -15.21 19.27 -57.35
N ALA A 194 -14.75 18.31 -56.54
CA ALA A 194 -15.48 17.78 -55.40
C ALA A 194 -14.57 17.15 -54.33
N VAL A 195 -15.06 17.06 -53.10
CA VAL A 195 -14.41 16.32 -52.01
C VAL A 195 -14.63 14.83 -52.26
N THR A 196 -13.54 14.08 -52.40
CA THR A 196 -13.60 12.64 -52.70
C THR A 196 -13.83 11.78 -51.45
N SER A 197 -13.46 12.28 -50.28
CA SER A 197 -13.83 11.66 -49.00
C SER A 197 -15.28 12.01 -48.62
N THR A 198 -16.13 11.00 -48.37
CA THR A 198 -17.56 11.24 -48.12
C THR A 198 -17.84 11.60 -46.66
N LEU A 199 -18.80 12.49 -46.41
CA LEU A 199 -19.25 12.86 -45.05
C LEU A 199 -19.74 11.63 -44.24
N MET A 200 -20.26 10.63 -44.95
CA MET A 200 -20.69 9.33 -44.42
C MET A 200 -19.52 8.59 -43.73
N ASP A 201 -18.28 8.73 -44.22
CA ASP A 201 -17.09 8.04 -43.69
C ASP A 201 -16.60 8.59 -42.34
N VAL A 202 -17.09 9.76 -41.92
CA VAL A 202 -16.75 10.44 -40.65
C VAL A 202 -17.85 10.24 -39.59
N LEU A 203 -19.10 10.03 -40.01
CA LEU A 203 -20.30 9.98 -39.16
C LEU A 203 -20.67 8.57 -38.64
N VAL A 204 -20.03 7.50 -39.11
CA VAL A 204 -20.45 6.10 -38.80
C VAL A 204 -20.13 5.60 -37.38
N LEU A 205 -19.73 6.45 -36.43
CA LEU A 205 -19.70 6.04 -35.01
C LEU A 205 -20.25 7.13 -34.10
N GLY A 206 -21.57 7.22 -34.02
CA GLY A 206 -22.23 8.11 -33.06
C GLY A 206 -23.75 8.19 -33.19
N ASP A 207 -24.47 7.07 -33.07
CA ASP A 207 -25.63 7.05 -32.17
C ASP A 207 -25.99 5.60 -31.79
N GLY A 208 -26.06 5.37 -30.49
CA GLY A 208 -26.22 4.05 -29.89
C GLY A 208 -26.42 4.20 -28.39
N GLY A 209 -27.33 5.10 -28.01
CA GLY A 209 -27.73 5.28 -26.62
C GLY A 209 -28.88 6.27 -26.47
N GLY A 210 -30.10 5.74 -26.26
CA GLY A 210 -31.17 6.49 -25.60
C GLY A 210 -32.54 6.42 -26.29
N ALA A 211 -33.23 5.28 -26.18
CA ALA A 211 -34.68 5.23 -26.32
C ALA A 211 -35.30 4.99 -24.94
N ASP A 212 -35.83 6.06 -24.35
CA ASP A 212 -36.83 6.01 -23.30
C ASP A 212 -38.17 5.56 -23.90
N GLY A 213 -38.89 4.66 -23.23
CA GLY A 213 -40.31 4.41 -23.51
C GLY A 213 -40.88 3.05 -23.11
N GLY A 214 -41.40 2.95 -21.88
CA GLY A 214 -42.73 2.37 -21.62
C GLY A 214 -42.89 0.85 -21.38
N GLY A 215 -43.14 0.51 -20.11
CA GLY A 215 -44.25 -0.35 -19.65
C GLY A 215 -44.47 -1.75 -20.23
N GLY A 216 -44.30 -2.78 -19.40
CA GLY A 216 -44.81 -4.13 -19.67
C GLY A 216 -44.53 -5.09 -18.53
N ALA A 217 -45.60 -5.70 -18.00
CA ALA A 217 -45.63 -6.55 -16.81
C ALA A 217 -44.84 -7.87 -16.94
N ALA A 218 -44.47 -8.42 -15.78
CA ALA A 218 -43.92 -9.76 -15.59
C ALA A 218 -44.80 -10.87 -16.21
N PRO A 219 -44.20 -12.05 -16.47
CA PRO A 219 -44.63 -13.18 -15.64
C PRO A 219 -43.48 -14.03 -15.10
N ALA A 220 -43.87 -14.82 -14.10
CA ALA A 220 -43.07 -15.62 -13.21
C ALA A 220 -42.39 -16.85 -13.84
N GLY A 221 -41.27 -17.25 -13.23
CA GLY A 221 -40.98 -18.65 -12.91
C GLY A 221 -40.05 -19.42 -13.86
N ALA A 222 -38.77 -19.53 -13.47
CA ALA A 222 -38.01 -20.79 -13.39
C ALA A 222 -36.57 -20.49 -12.94
N LEU A 223 -36.21 -20.92 -11.72
CA LEU A 223 -34.86 -20.82 -11.17
C LEU A 223 -34.12 -22.15 -11.44
N LEU A 224 -32.96 -22.07 -12.08
CA LEU A 224 -32.04 -23.20 -12.19
C LEU A 224 -31.15 -23.27 -10.93
N PRO A 225 -30.79 -24.47 -10.44
CA PRO A 225 -29.99 -24.63 -9.23
C PRO A 225 -28.51 -24.28 -9.50
N GLY A 226 -27.94 -23.33 -8.75
CA GLY A 226 -26.49 -23.09 -8.74
C GLY A 226 -25.99 -21.64 -8.59
N GLN A 227 -26.85 -20.63 -8.42
CA GLN A 227 -26.40 -19.24 -8.26
C GLN A 227 -26.55 -18.71 -6.83
N ARG A 228 -25.40 -18.37 -6.24
CA ARG A 228 -25.23 -17.70 -4.94
C ARG A 228 -25.69 -16.24 -5.06
N MET A 229 -26.59 -15.80 -4.18
CA MET A 229 -27.11 -14.43 -4.16
C MET A 229 -25.98 -13.41 -3.94
N LEU A 230 -25.83 -12.47 -4.86
CA LEU A 230 -25.17 -11.19 -4.60
C LEU A 230 -26.18 -10.28 -3.90
N ILE A 231 -25.82 -9.79 -2.71
CA ILE A 231 -26.62 -8.81 -1.97
C ILE A 231 -26.76 -7.56 -2.83
N GLN A 232 -27.98 -7.27 -3.25
CA GLN A 232 -28.32 -6.13 -4.09
C GLN A 232 -28.39 -4.88 -3.21
N ILE A 233 -27.26 -4.17 -3.09
CA ILE A 233 -27.21 -2.88 -2.39
C ILE A 233 -27.95 -1.86 -3.25
N ASN A 234 -29.17 -1.51 -2.86
CA ASN A 234 -30.06 -0.61 -3.58
C ASN A 234 -29.78 0.88 -3.30
N ALA A 235 -28.52 1.25 -3.09
CA ALA A 235 -28.09 2.63 -2.87
C ALA A 235 -27.11 3.03 -4.00
N PRO A 236 -27.38 4.10 -4.76
CA PRO A 236 -26.44 4.54 -5.79
C PRO A 236 -25.12 4.95 -5.13
N LEU A 237 -24.04 4.28 -5.52
CA LEU A 237 -22.68 4.67 -5.14
C LEU A 237 -22.47 6.14 -5.52
N PRO A 238 -21.93 6.99 -4.61
CA PRO A 238 -21.71 8.39 -4.91
C PRO A 238 -20.76 8.51 -6.11
N GLN A 239 -21.20 9.24 -7.12
CA GLN A 239 -20.41 9.40 -8.33
C GLN A 239 -19.09 10.14 -8.03
N PRO A 240 -17.97 9.74 -8.64
CA PRO A 240 -16.71 10.45 -8.49
C PRO A 240 -16.87 11.87 -9.03
N ILE A 241 -16.63 12.85 -8.16
CA ILE A 241 -16.72 14.28 -8.48
C ILE A 241 -15.76 14.55 -9.64
N LEU A 242 -16.30 14.96 -10.80
CA LEU A 242 -15.50 15.26 -11.98
C LEU A 242 -14.37 16.26 -11.66
N HIS A 243 -13.16 15.89 -12.05
CA HIS A 243 -11.89 16.62 -11.88
C HIS A 243 -11.91 18.08 -12.41
N SER A 244 -12.92 18.45 -13.20
CA SER A 244 -13.12 19.81 -13.73
C SER A 244 -13.72 20.77 -12.69
N ALA A 245 -14.56 20.29 -11.77
CA ALA A 245 -15.18 21.11 -10.73
C ALA A 245 -14.16 21.51 -9.65
N THR A 246 -13.29 20.59 -9.24
CA THR A 246 -12.20 20.85 -8.29
C THR A 246 -11.13 21.77 -8.88
N LYS A 247 -10.84 21.66 -10.18
CA LYS A 247 -9.91 22.56 -10.88
C LYS A 247 -10.43 24.01 -10.93
N ARG A 248 -11.71 24.22 -11.23
CA ARG A 248 -12.32 25.56 -11.22
C ARG A 248 -12.37 26.18 -9.82
N LEU A 249 -12.59 25.37 -8.77
CA LEU A 249 -12.56 25.83 -7.39
C LEU A 249 -11.13 26.25 -6.97
N TYR A 250 -10.12 25.50 -7.37
CA TYR A 250 -8.72 25.87 -7.13
C TYR A 250 -8.31 27.13 -7.92
N GLU A 251 -8.77 27.25 -9.16
CA GLU A 251 -8.52 28.41 -10.03
C GLU A 251 -9.25 29.69 -9.58
N ASN A 252 -10.28 29.60 -8.73
CA ASN A 252 -10.97 30.77 -8.16
C ASN A 252 -10.57 31.08 -6.71
N MET A 253 -9.65 30.31 -6.11
CA MET A 253 -9.16 30.58 -4.75
C MET A 253 -8.15 31.76 -4.68
N PRO A 254 -8.19 32.56 -3.61
CA PRO A 254 -7.22 33.63 -3.39
C PRO A 254 -5.78 33.07 -3.22
N PRO A 255 -4.73 33.83 -3.57
CA PRO A 255 -3.35 33.33 -3.63
C PRO A 255 -2.84 32.70 -2.33
N ARG A 256 -3.29 33.22 -1.16
CA ARG A 256 -2.93 32.67 0.16
C ARG A 256 -3.52 31.27 0.42
N ALA A 257 -4.73 30.99 -0.07
CA ALA A 257 -5.39 29.69 0.09
C ALA A 257 -4.75 28.61 -0.79
N ARG A 258 -4.31 28.96 -2.00
CA ARG A 258 -3.59 28.05 -2.90
C ARG A 258 -2.22 27.62 -2.35
N ALA A 259 -1.54 28.51 -1.63
CA ALA A 259 -0.25 28.22 -1.00
C ALA A 259 -0.38 27.24 0.17
N ALA A 260 -1.49 27.28 0.92
CA ALA A 260 -1.80 26.31 1.96
C ALA A 260 -2.08 24.92 1.36
N ALA A 261 -2.95 24.83 0.35
CA ALA A 261 -3.28 23.56 -0.31
C ALA A 261 -2.07 22.87 -1.00
N ARG A 262 -1.04 23.62 -1.39
CA ARG A 262 0.22 23.06 -1.95
C ARG A 262 1.13 22.44 -0.88
N ARG A 263 1.03 22.88 0.38
CA ARG A 263 1.81 22.31 1.48
C ARG A 263 1.26 20.94 1.90
N ASP A 264 -0.05 20.76 1.81
CA ASP A 264 -0.72 19.52 2.24
C ASP A 264 -0.60 18.37 1.21
N ALA A 265 -0.31 18.67 -0.06
CA ALA A 265 -0.19 17.68 -1.14
C ALA A 265 1.23 17.08 -1.31
N GLY A 266 2.21 17.52 -0.52
CA GLY A 266 3.61 17.11 -0.64
C GLY A 266 3.97 15.86 0.17
N GLY A 267 3.50 14.68 -0.26
CA GLY A 267 3.82 13.44 0.44
C GLY A 267 3.42 12.16 -0.30
N ALA A 268 4.00 11.91 -1.48
CA ALA A 268 3.91 10.61 -2.13
C ALA A 268 5.33 10.04 -2.31
N PRO A 269 5.69 8.91 -1.65
CA PRO A 269 6.99 8.29 -1.86
C PRO A 269 7.07 7.62 -3.23
N SER A 270 8.19 7.82 -3.92
CA SER A 270 8.49 7.22 -5.22
C SER A 270 8.69 5.71 -5.14
N ARG A 271 8.20 5.01 -6.16
CA ARG A 271 8.10 3.55 -6.33
C ARG A 271 9.44 2.79 -6.52
N ALA A 272 10.55 3.36 -6.07
CA ALA A 272 11.88 2.82 -6.29
C ALA A 272 12.68 2.82 -4.99
N ASP A 273 12.51 1.78 -4.17
CA ASP A 273 13.51 1.32 -3.19
C ASP A 273 13.09 -0.05 -2.66
N GLY A 274 13.15 -1.05 -3.54
CA GLY A 274 13.19 -2.44 -3.13
C GLY A 274 14.61 -2.79 -2.75
N MET A 275 14.85 -3.15 -1.48
CA MET A 275 16.07 -3.86 -1.11
C MET A 275 15.78 -4.96 -0.12
N ARG A 276 15.81 -6.19 -0.63
CA ARG A 276 15.90 -7.44 0.13
C ARG A 276 17.13 -7.36 1.04
N ARG A 277 16.98 -7.62 2.33
CA ARG A 277 18.11 -7.92 3.22
C ARG A 277 17.92 -9.27 3.87
N ASN A 278 18.97 -10.06 3.69
CA ASN A 278 19.13 -11.44 4.12
C ASN A 278 19.08 -11.52 5.65
N TRP A 279 18.36 -12.52 6.14
CA TRP A 279 18.01 -12.72 7.55
C TRP A 279 19.21 -13.15 8.42
N PHE A 280 20.23 -13.78 7.82
CA PHE A 280 21.33 -14.40 8.58
C PHE A 280 22.37 -13.42 9.17
N GLU A 281 22.64 -12.29 8.53
CA GLU A 281 23.67 -11.34 9.01
C GLU A 281 23.16 -10.42 10.13
N ALA A 282 21.86 -10.32 10.34
CA ALA A 282 21.27 -9.38 11.30
C ALA A 282 21.13 -9.94 12.73
N CYS A 283 21.38 -11.24 12.95
CA CYS A 283 21.20 -11.90 14.25
C CYS A 283 22.42 -12.68 14.77
N GLY A 284 23.54 -12.71 14.04
CA GLY A 284 24.71 -13.54 14.35
C GLY A 284 25.60 -13.12 15.52
N SER A 285 25.14 -12.32 16.49
CA SER A 285 25.98 -11.96 17.65
C SER A 285 25.28 -12.06 19.01
N LEU A 286 24.16 -12.78 19.08
CA LEU A 286 23.45 -13.02 20.33
C LEU A 286 23.49 -14.48 20.80
N PHE A 287 24.27 -15.35 20.15
CA PHE A 287 24.35 -16.79 20.48
C PHE A 287 25.76 -17.40 20.52
N ASP A 288 26.85 -16.63 20.47
CA ASP A 288 28.19 -17.14 20.83
C ASP A 288 28.51 -16.80 22.29
N GLY A 289 28.05 -17.67 23.17
CA GLY A 289 28.53 -17.76 24.55
C GLY A 289 29.97 -18.28 24.56
N GLY A 290 30.82 -17.61 25.34
CA GLY A 290 32.25 -17.86 25.38
C GLY A 290 32.64 -19.26 25.85
N GLY A 291 33.45 -19.93 25.03
CA GLY A 291 34.37 -20.97 25.50
C GLY A 291 35.65 -20.32 26.00
N ALA A 292 35.90 -20.39 27.30
CA ALA A 292 37.22 -20.08 27.88
C ALA A 292 38.26 -21.13 27.45
N PRO A 293 39.55 -20.77 27.36
CA PRO A 293 40.60 -21.68 26.93
C PRO A 293 40.98 -22.65 28.05
N VAL A 294 41.03 -23.95 27.76
CA VAL A 294 41.72 -24.92 28.61
C VAL A 294 43.03 -25.30 27.92
N ALA A 295 44.12 -24.95 28.58
CA ALA A 295 45.46 -25.42 28.28
C ALA A 295 45.62 -26.89 28.72
N GLN A 296 46.15 -27.71 27.82
CA GLN A 296 47.15 -28.75 28.07
C GLN A 296 47.75 -29.18 26.73
#